data_AF-A0A2K8VF32-F1
#
_entry.id   AF-A0A2K8VF32-F1
#
_cell.length_a   1.000
_cell.length_b   1.000
_cell.length_c   1.000
_cell.angle_alpha   90.00
_cell.angle_beta   90.00
_cell.angle_gamma   90.00
#
_symmetry.space_group_name_H-M   'P 1'
#
loop_
_entity.id
_entity.type
_entity.pdbx_description
1 polymer ?
#
loop_
_entity_poly.entity_id
_entity_poly.type
_entity_poly.pdbx_seq_one_letter_code
_entity_poly.pdbx_strand_id
1 'polypeptide(L)' 'MCSKKIEIMKTSRKTVLILSLIILSIVLESCSSARWGTNAGVNVTWGPNGPKVKPHVDLNIYNGGRL' A
#
# COMPACT_ATOMS: atom_id res chain seq x y z
N MET A 1 8.10 -47.56 -13.15
CA MET A 1 7.81 -46.24 -13.78
C MET A 1 6.75 -45.40 -13.07
N CYS A 2 5.72 -45.98 -12.42
CA CYS A 2 4.67 -45.19 -11.72
C CYS A 2 5.13 -44.36 -10.51
N SER A 3 6.13 -44.81 -9.74
CA SER A 3 6.52 -44.13 -8.48
C SER A 3 7.11 -42.72 -8.72
N LYS A 4 7.93 -42.55 -9.76
CA LYS A 4 8.50 -41.24 -10.13
C LYS A 4 7.43 -40.20 -10.50
N LYS A 5 6.33 -40.60 -11.15
CA LYS A 5 5.26 -39.68 -11.55
C LYS A 5 4.54 -39.07 -10.34
N ILE A 6 4.29 -39.88 -9.31
CA ILE A 6 3.60 -39.44 -8.08
C ILE A 6 4.50 -38.47 -7.30
N GLU A 7 5.81 -38.74 -7.26
CA GLU A 7 6.78 -37.87 -6.59
C GLU A 7 6.88 -36.49 -7.28
N ILE A 8 6.90 -36.46 -8.62
CA ILE A 8 6.88 -35.21 -9.42
C ILE A 8 5.57 -34.43 -9.20
N MET A 9 4.43 -35.11 -9.11
CA MET A 9 3.13 -34.49 -8.83
C MET A 9 3.06 -33.85 -7.43
N LYS A 10 3.72 -34.48 -6.45
CA LYS A 10 3.79 -33.98 -5.08
C LYS A 10 4.75 -32.79 -4.97
N THR A 11 5.87 -32.82 -5.69
CA THR A 11 6.85 -31.72 -5.75
C THR A 11 6.29 -30.51 -6.47
N SER A 12 5.62 -30.69 -7.61
CA SER A 12 4.96 -29.58 -8.33
C SER A 12 3.87 -28.90 -7.50
N ARG A 13 3.09 -29.67 -6.71
CA ARG A 13 2.10 -29.10 -5.79
C ARG A 13 2.74 -28.27 -4.66
N LYS A 14 3.89 -28.70 -4.13
CA LYS A 14 4.66 -27.92 -3.16
C LYS A 14 5.22 -26.64 -3.78
N THR A 15 5.73 -26.71 -5.01
CA THR A 15 6.25 -25.55 -5.74
C THR A 15 5.16 -24.50 -5.98
N VAL A 16 3.96 -24.91 -6.41
CA VAL A 16 2.82 -23.98 -6.61
C VAL A 16 2.41 -23.30 -5.30
N LEU A 17 2.38 -24.03 -4.19
CA LEU A 17 2.09 -23.45 -2.87
C LEU A 17 3.15 -22.42 -2.47
N ILE A 18 4.44 -22.73 -2.63
CA ILE A 18 5.53 -21.79 -2.33
C ILE A 18 5.41 -20.54 -3.22
N LEU A 19 5.16 -20.71 -4.52
CA LEU A 19 4.99 -19.59 -5.45
C LEU A 19 3.82 -18.69 -5.04
N SER A 20 2.70 -19.28 -4.63
CA SER A 20 1.52 -18.54 -4.17
C SER A 20 1.81 -17.69 -2.93
N LEU A 21 2.58 -18.21 -1.97
CA LEU A 21 2.99 -17.48 -0.77
C LEU A 21 3.91 -16.30 -1.11
N ILE A 22 4.84 -16.49 -2.05
CA ILE A 22 5.74 -15.41 -2.51
C ILE A 22 4.93 -14.28 -3.15
N ILE A 23 3.98 -14.61 -4.03
CA ILE A 23 3.12 -13.61 -4.68
C ILE A 23 2.29 -12.84 -3.65
N LEU A 24 1.73 -13.55 -2.66
CA LEU A 24 0.95 -12.92 -1.59
C LEU A 24 1.77 -11.91 -0.78
N SER A 25 3.02 -12.25 -0.45
CA SER A 25 3.92 -11.34 0.27
C SER A 25 4.21 -10.05 -0.51
N ILE A 26 4.41 -10.14 -1.83
CA ILE A 26 4.67 -8.95 -2.68
C ILE A 26 3.47 -8.00 -2.73
N VAL A 27 2.25 -8.56 -2.77
CA VAL A 27 1.01 -7.76 -2.78
C VAL A 27 0.79 -7.07 -1.44
N LEU A 28 1.09 -7.74 -0.32
CA LEU A 28 0.97 -7.16 1.02
C LEU A 28 1.94 -6.00 1.26
N GLU A 29 3.18 -6.10 0.78
CA GLU A 29 4.15 -4.99 0.84
C GLU A 29 3.68 -3.75 0.05
N SER A 30 3.03 -3.98 -1.10
CA SER A 30 2.48 -2.90 -1.93
C SER A 30 1.31 -2.19 -1.23
N CYS A 31 0.46 -2.93 -0.52
CA CYS A 31 -0.66 -2.38 0.25
C CYS A 31 -0.20 -1.67 1.55
N SER A 32 0.86 -2.18 2.19
CA SER A 32 1.49 -1.58 3.39
C SER A 32 2.12 -0.20 3.12
N SER A 33 2.35 0.15 1.85
CA SER A 33 2.88 1.45 1.45
C SER A 33 1.84 2.59 1.42
N ALA A 34 0.55 2.28 1.62
CA ALA A 34 -0.50 3.28 1.69
C ALA A 34 -0.37 4.11 2.98
N ARG A 35 0.12 5.35 2.86
CA ARG A 35 0.19 6.30 3.97
C ARG A 35 -1.01 7.23 3.91
N TRP A 36 -1.68 7.39 5.04
CA TRP A 36 -2.74 8.36 5.22
C TRP A 36 -2.29 9.40 6.25
N GLY A 37 -2.64 10.66 5.99
CA GLY A 37 -2.29 11.77 6.85
C GLY A 37 -3.46 12.75 6.94
N THR A 38 -3.70 13.27 8.14
CA THR A 38 -4.68 14.34 8.36
C THR A 38 -3.90 15.63 8.58
N ASN A 39 -4.26 16.68 7.85
CA ASN A 39 -3.72 18.02 8.03
C ASN A 39 -4.86 18.93 8.48
N ALA A 40 -4.65 19.68 9.56
CA ALA A 40 -5.59 20.69 10.00
C ALA A 40 -4.82 21.98 10.24
N GLY A 41 -5.36 23.09 9.75
CA GLY A 41 -4.65 24.36 9.75
C GLY A 41 -5.57 25.55 9.54
N VAL A 42 -4.97 26.73 9.61
CA VAL A 42 -5.64 28.00 9.39
C VAL A 42 -4.82 28.82 8.42
N ASN A 43 -5.40 29.12 7.26
CA ASN A 43 -4.80 30.04 6.30
C ASN A 43 -5.23 31.46 6.65
N VAL A 44 -4.27 32.33 6.91
CA VAL A 44 -4.50 33.75 7.15
C VAL A 44 -3.97 34.53 5.96
N THR A 45 -4.85 35.27 5.28
CA THR A 45 -4.48 36.17 4.20
C THR A 45 -4.63 37.60 4.67
N TRP A 46 -3.55 38.38 4.60
CA TRP A 46 -3.54 39.79 4.99
C TRP A 46 -3.79 40.68 3.77
N GLY A 47 -4.64 41.70 3.94
CA GLY A 47 -4.94 42.65 2.88
C GLY A 47 -5.45 43.99 3.43
N PRO A 48 -5.68 44.99 2.55
CA PRO A 48 -6.09 46.34 2.95
C PRO A 48 -7.44 46.40 3.69
N ASN A 49 -8.27 45.36 3.57
CA ASN A 49 -9.55 45.21 4.28
C ASN A 49 -9.44 44.35 5.57
N GLY A 50 -8.22 44.12 6.06
CA GLY A 50 -7.95 43.32 7.27
C GLY A 50 -7.65 41.84 7.00
N PRO A 51 -7.36 41.05 8.06
CA PRO A 51 -7.05 39.64 7.95
C PRO A 51 -8.27 38.81 7.57
N LYS A 52 -8.15 38.03 6.52
CA LYS A 52 -9.12 36.99 6.17
C LYS A 52 -8.62 35.64 6.68
N VAL A 53 -9.36 35.05 7.61
CA VAL A 53 -9.06 33.76 8.21
C VAL A 53 -9.87 32.67 7.52
N LYS A 54 -9.20 31.60 7.08
CA LYS A 54 -9.81 30.44 6.44
C LYS A 54 -9.28 29.14 7.09
N PRO A 55 -10.03 28.55 8.04
CA PRO A 55 -9.69 27.24 8.57
C PRO A 55 -9.87 26.16 7.49
N HIS A 56 -9.06 25.10 7.56
CA HIS A 56 -9.18 23.93 6.69
C HIS A 56 -8.81 22.66 7.43
N VAL A 57 -9.37 21.55 6.95
CA VAL A 57 -9.03 20.18 7.35
C VAL A 57 -8.93 19.37 6.06
N ASP A 58 -7.75 18.84 5.80
CA ASP A 58 -7.45 18.08 4.59
C ASP A 58 -7.09 16.64 4.95
N LEU A 59 -7.61 15.71 4.16
CA LEU A 59 -7.27 14.29 4.22
C LEU A 59 -6.43 13.94 3.01
N ASN A 60 -5.20 13.50 3.26
CA ASN A 60 -4.27 13.11 2.21
C ASN A 60 -4.07 11.60 2.23
N ILE A 61 -4.33 10.95 1.09
CA ILE A 61 -4.11 9.52 0.88
C ILE A 61 -3.01 9.39 -0.18
N TYR A 62 -1.87 8.82 0.21
CA TYR A 62 -0.73 8.60 -0.68
C TYR A 62 -0.60 7.11 -0.96
N ASN A 63 -0.71 6.75 -2.24
CA ASN A 63 -0.38 5.42 -2.73
C ASN A 63 0.87 5.55 -3.61
N GLY A 64 2.04 5.59 -2.98
CA GLY A 64 3.31 5.89 -3.65
C GLY A 64 4.43 5.18 -2.93
N GLY A 65 5.02 4.20 -3.62
CA GLY A 65 6.11 3.37 -3.15
C GLY A 65 7.26 4.19 -2.55
N ARG A 66 7.97 3.55 -1.62
CA ARG A 66 9.15 4.05 -0.92
C ARG A 66 10.04 4.90 -1.85
N LEU A 67 10.41 6.10 -1.39
CA LEU A 67 11.64 6.78 -1.84
C LEU A 67 12.84 5.87 -1.59
#